data_AF-A0A942CSV4-F1
#
_entry.id   AF-A0A942CSV4-F1
#
_cell.length_a   1.000
_cell.length_b   1.000
_cell.length_c   1.000
_cell.angle_alpha   90.00
_cell.angle_beta   90.00
_cell.angle_gamma   90.00
#
_symmetry.space_group_name_H-M   'P 1'
#
loop_
_entity.id
_entity.type
_entity.pdbx_description
1 polymer ?
#
loop_
_entity_poly.entity_id
_entity_poly.type
_entity_poly.pdbx_seq_one_letter_code
_entity_poly.pdbx_strand_id
1 'polypeptide(L)'
;MTLHISEADVRVVFTMPMAIEAVEEISRKQAAGEAEIHPRRRFEFPGGRFFHHMGAADYAGNFVATKQYTYVNGELKFVVSLYSMESGELLALI
;
A
#
# COMPACT_ATOMS: atom_id res chain seq x y z
N MET A 1 -8.95 14.30 9.04
CA MET A 1 -9.41 14.53 7.65
C MET A 1 -8.58 13.63 6.75
N THR A 2 -9.22 12.80 5.91
CA THR A 2 -8.50 11.88 5.02
C THR A 2 -7.98 12.63 3.79
N LEU A 3 -6.69 12.43 3.46
CA LEU A 3 -6.09 12.94 2.24
C LEU A 3 -6.45 12.05 1.05
N HIS A 4 -6.75 12.66 -0.09
CA HIS A 4 -6.88 11.98 -1.37
C HIS A 4 -5.69 12.39 -2.23
N ILE A 5 -4.78 11.46 -2.50
CA ILE A 5 -3.53 11.72 -3.21
C ILE A 5 -3.63 11.04 -4.57
N SER A 6 -3.71 11.82 -5.64
CA SER A 6 -3.81 11.25 -6.98
C SER A 6 -2.46 10.77 -7.50
N GLU A 7 -2.48 9.96 -8.57
CA GLU A 7 -1.27 9.59 -9.32
C GLU A 7 -0.45 10.83 -9.75
N ALA A 8 -1.13 11.92 -10.14
CA ALA A 8 -0.45 13.15 -10.52
C ALA A 8 0.26 13.81 -9.32
N ASP A 9 -0.35 13.77 -8.14
CA ASP A 9 0.24 14.30 -6.90
C ASP A 9 1.47 13.46 -6.50
N VAL A 10 1.36 12.13 -6.54
CA VAL A 10 2.50 11.23 -6.27
C VAL A 10 3.67 11.54 -7.21
N ARG A 11 3.39 11.75 -8.50
CA ARG A 11 4.42 11.99 -9.52
C ARG A 11 5.24 13.25 -9.28
N VAL A 12 4.68 14.25 -8.60
CA VAL A 12 5.37 15.52 -8.33
C VAL A 12 6.06 15.53 -6.96
N VAL A 13 5.65 14.69 -6.01
CA VAL A 13 6.21 14.69 -4.63
C VAL A 13 7.12 13.49 -4.34
N PHE A 14 6.97 12.38 -5.04
CA PHE A 14 7.65 11.13 -4.72
C PHE A 14 8.71 10.77 -5.76
N THR A 15 9.98 10.90 -5.37
CA THR A 15 11.13 10.72 -6.27
C THR A 15 11.72 9.31 -6.19
N MET A 16 12.55 8.96 -7.17
CA MET A 16 13.17 7.64 -7.20
C MET A 16 14.14 7.39 -6.02
N PRO A 17 15.02 8.34 -5.62
CA PRO A 17 15.84 8.16 -4.43
C PRO A 17 15.01 7.90 -3.15
N MET A 18 13.93 8.64 -2.95
CA MET A 18 13.03 8.45 -1.80
C MET A 18 12.44 7.04 -1.76
N ALA A 19 12.05 6.48 -2.92
CA ALA A 19 11.49 5.13 -2.94
C ALA A 19 12.56 4.05 -2.66
N ILE A 20 13.81 4.24 -3.11
CA ILE A 20 14.91 3.32 -2.78
C ILE A 20 15.15 3.32 -1.28
N GLU A 21 15.26 4.49 -0.67
CA GLU A 21 15.46 4.65 0.78
C GLU A 21 14.32 4.00 1.56
N ALA A 22 13.06 4.28 1.19
CA ALA A 22 11.89 3.70 1.84
C ALA A 22 11.85 2.17 1.75
N VAL A 23 12.18 1.60 0.57
CA VAL A 23 12.21 0.14 0.37
C VAL A 23 13.35 -0.50 1.17
N GLU A 24 14.51 0.14 1.24
CA GLU A 24 15.64 -0.37 2.02
C GLU A 24 15.36 -0.34 3.53
N GLU A 25 14.78 0.76 4.01
CA GLU A 25 14.38 0.92 5.41
C GLU A 25 13.33 -0.11 5.82
N ILE A 26 12.23 -0.23 5.06
CA ILE A 26 11.16 -1.18 5.41
C ILE A 26 11.64 -2.63 5.34
N SER A 27 12.60 -2.96 4.45
CA SER A 27 13.21 -4.28 4.38
C SER A 27 14.02 -4.59 5.65
N ARG A 28 14.77 -3.61 6.18
CA ARG A 28 15.47 -3.73 7.47
C ARG A 28 14.49 -3.91 8.63
N LYS A 29 13.42 -3.09 8.69
CA LYS A 29 12.36 -3.23 9.70
C LYS A 29 11.70 -4.60 9.66
N GLN A 30 11.39 -5.11 8.47
CA GLN A 30 10.83 -6.45 8.30
C GLN A 30 11.78 -7.54 8.83
N ALA A 31 13.08 -7.44 8.53
CA ALA A 31 14.08 -8.37 9.05
C ALA A 31 14.22 -8.31 10.59
N ALA A 32 13.96 -7.15 11.20
CA ALA A 32 13.95 -6.95 12.64
C ALA A 32 12.63 -7.36 13.32
N GLY A 33 11.59 -7.73 12.55
CA GLY A 33 10.26 -8.02 13.08
C GLY A 33 9.42 -6.78 13.42
N GLU A 34 9.84 -5.59 12.96
CA GLU A 34 9.17 -4.31 13.19
C GLU A 34 8.19 -3.94 12.06
N ALA A 35 8.17 -4.72 10.99
CA ALA A 35 7.19 -4.61 9.92
C ALA A 35 6.70 -6.00 9.49
N GLU A 36 5.44 -6.07 9.09
CA GLU A 36 4.78 -7.30 8.66
C GLU A 36 4.07 -7.09 7.31
N ILE A 37 4.12 -8.11 6.46
CA ILE A 37 3.36 -8.16 5.21
C ILE A 37 2.52 -9.43 5.16
N HIS A 38 1.23 -9.28 4.88
CA HIS A 38 0.37 -10.42 4.66
C HIS A 38 0.53 -10.96 3.22
N PRO A 39 0.45 -12.29 3.03
CA PRO A 39 0.41 -12.87 1.70
C PRO A 39 -0.73 -12.28 0.87
N ARG A 40 -0.44 -12.03 -0.42
CA ARG A 40 -1.45 -11.55 -1.35
C ARG A 40 -2.60 -12.56 -1.45
N ARG A 41 -3.81 -12.04 -1.32
CA ARG A 41 -5.05 -12.78 -1.56
C ARG A 41 -5.75 -12.19 -2.77
N ARG A 42 -6.58 -12.99 -3.44
CA ARG A 42 -7.34 -12.54 -4.60
C ARG A 42 -8.70 -13.22 -4.69
N PHE A 43 -9.66 -12.49 -5.24
CA PHE A 43 -10.87 -13.05 -5.81
C PHE A 43 -10.66 -13.21 -7.30
N GLU A 44 -11.13 -14.33 -7.85
CA GLU A 44 -11.12 -14.60 -9.27
C GLU A 44 -12.51 -14.34 -9.84
N PHE A 45 -12.56 -13.66 -10.98
CA PHE A 45 -13.78 -13.36 -11.71
C PHE A 45 -13.75 -14.07 -13.08
N PRO A 46 -14.92 -14.29 -13.73
CA PRO A 46 -14.96 -14.87 -15.05
C PRO A 46 -14.13 -14.08 -16.08
N GLY A 47 -13.50 -14.79 -17.01
CA GLY A 47 -12.70 -14.18 -18.07
C GLY A 47 -11.30 -13.74 -17.64
N GLY A 48 -10.69 -14.41 -16.65
CA GLY A 48 -9.31 -14.15 -16.23
C GLY A 48 -9.11 -12.79 -15.54
N ARG A 49 -10.16 -12.29 -14.89
CA ARG A 49 -10.15 -11.01 -14.16
C ARG A 49 -9.96 -11.26 -12.66
N PHE A 50 -9.35 -10.32 -11.96
CA PHE A 50 -9.04 -10.49 -10.53
C PHE A 50 -9.30 -9.23 -9.73
N PHE A 51 -9.64 -9.41 -8.45
CA PHE A 51 -9.48 -8.38 -7.43
C PHE A 51 -8.48 -8.86 -6.38
N HIS A 52 -7.36 -8.17 -6.26
CA HIS A 52 -6.29 -8.48 -5.34
C HIS A 52 -6.33 -7.57 -4.12
N HIS A 53 -5.97 -8.11 -2.96
CA HIS A 53 -5.79 -7.34 -1.75
C HIS A 53 -4.55 -7.83 -0.97
N MET A 54 -3.85 -6.88 -0.38
CA MET A 54 -2.66 -7.07 0.45
C MET A 54 -2.75 -6.13 1.64
N GLY A 55 -2.29 -6.57 2.80
CA GLY A 55 -2.14 -5.74 4.00
C GLY A 55 -0.69 -5.75 4.46
N ALA A 56 -0.24 -4.64 5.04
CA ALA A 56 1.07 -4.52 5.67
C ALA A 56 1.01 -3.58 6.87
N ALA A 57 1.90 -3.79 7.84
CA ALA A 57 2.05 -3.02 9.05
C ALA A 57 3.51 -2.58 9.20
N ASP A 58 3.74 -1.31 9.49
CA ASP A 58 5.01 -0.78 10.01
C ASP A 58 4.77 -0.35 11.46
N TYR A 59 5.16 -1.20 12.40
CA TYR A 59 4.89 -0.98 13.83
C TYR A 59 5.73 0.18 14.38
N ALA A 60 6.98 0.31 13.93
CA ALA A 60 7.85 1.42 14.31
C ALA A 60 7.37 2.75 13.72
N GLY A 61 6.83 2.72 12.50
CA GLY A 61 6.20 3.86 11.83
C GLY A 61 4.77 4.18 12.31
N ASN A 62 4.15 3.32 13.11
CA ASN A 62 2.77 3.48 13.61
C ASN A 62 1.72 3.52 12.49
N PHE A 63 1.94 2.76 11.40
CA PHE A 63 1.08 2.74 10.22
C PHE A 63 0.65 1.32 9.84
N VAL A 64 -0.63 1.17 9.49
CA VAL A 64 -1.15 -0.01 8.79
C VAL A 64 -1.71 0.42 7.44
N ALA A 65 -1.42 -0.35 6.40
CA ALA A 65 -1.86 -0.04 5.05
C ALA A 65 -2.46 -1.25 4.36
N THR A 66 -3.38 -0.99 3.42
CA THR A 66 -3.82 -2.00 2.46
C THR A 66 -3.55 -1.53 1.05
N LYS A 67 -3.21 -2.46 0.16
CA LYS A 67 -3.17 -2.24 -1.28
C LYS A 67 -4.17 -3.15 -1.94
N GLN A 68 -5.13 -2.55 -2.64
CA GLN A 68 -6.17 -3.24 -3.37
C GLN A 68 -6.06 -2.88 -4.85
N TYR A 69 -6.29 -3.84 -5.73
CA TYR A 69 -6.29 -3.54 -7.15
C TYR A 69 -7.11 -4.54 -7.96
N THR A 70 -7.65 -4.06 -9.06
CA THR A 70 -8.29 -4.91 -10.06
C THR A 70 -7.32 -5.21 -11.19
N TYR A 71 -7.42 -6.41 -11.76
CA TYR A 71 -6.91 -6.74 -13.08
C TYR A 71 -8.10 -7.06 -13.98
N VAL A 72 -8.43 -6.16 -14.90
CA VAL A 72 -9.60 -6.27 -15.78
C VAL A 72 -9.20 -5.82 -17.17
N ASN A 73 -9.49 -6.65 -18.18
CA ASN A 73 -9.20 -6.35 -19.59
C ASN A 73 -7.73 -5.96 -19.85
N GLY A 74 -6.78 -6.55 -19.11
CA GLY A 74 -5.36 -6.23 -19.24
C GLY A 74 -4.90 -4.99 -18.46
N GLU A 75 -5.81 -4.29 -17.78
CA GLU A 75 -5.50 -3.08 -17.02
C GLU A 75 -5.43 -3.36 -15.52
N LEU A 76 -4.49 -2.69 -14.85
CA LEU A 76 -4.36 -2.67 -13.39
C LEU A 76 -4.83 -1.32 -12.85
N LYS A 77 -5.71 -1.33 -11.85
CA LYS A 77 -6.20 -0.11 -11.18
C LYS A 77 -6.09 -0.28 -9.68
N PHE A 78 -5.36 0.63 -9.03
CA PHE A 78 -4.92 0.49 -7.65
C PHE A 78 -5.64 1.49 -6.73
N VAL A 79 -5.71 1.12 -5.46
CA VAL A 79 -5.91 2.04 -4.34
C VAL A 79 -5.09 1.55 -3.16
N VAL A 80 -4.44 2.47 -2.47
CA VAL A 80 -3.74 2.24 -1.21
C VAL A 80 -4.44 3.04 -0.12
N SER A 81 -4.85 2.35 0.95
CA SER A 81 -5.39 2.99 2.15
C SER A 81 -4.34 2.99 3.25
N LEU A 82 -4.07 4.15 3.86
CA LEU A 82 -3.13 4.29 4.97
C LEU A 82 -3.87 4.70 6.25
N TYR A 83 -3.64 3.98 7.33
CA TYR A 83 -4.22 4.23 8.64
C TYR A 83 -3.14 4.46 9.70
N SER A 84 -3.45 5.31 10.67
CA SER A 84 -2.68 5.42 11.91
C SER A 84 -3.05 4.25 12.82
N MET A 85 -2.05 3.54 13.35
CA MET A 85 -2.29 2.50 14.36
C MET A 85 -2.68 3.10 15.72
N GLU A 86 -2.15 4.27 16.08
CA GLU A 86 -2.44 4.95 17.35
C GLU A 86 -3.87 5.50 17.43
N SER A 87 -4.34 6.19 16.38
CA SER A 87 -5.68 6.81 16.38
C SER A 87 -6.74 5.97 15.68
N GLY A 88 -6.36 5.01 14.83
CA GLY A 88 -7.26 4.28 13.96
C GLY A 88 -7.81 5.09 12.77
N GLU A 89 -7.40 6.34 12.61
CA GLU A 89 -7.90 7.20 11.54
C GLU A 89 -7.37 6.78 10.17
N LEU A 90 -8.23 6.86 9.15
CA LEU A 90 -7.83 6.76 7.75
C LEU A 90 -7.13 8.07 7.35
N LEU A 91 -5.82 8.01 7.21
CA LEU A 91 -4.96 9.16 6.93
C LEU A 91 -5.00 9.54 5.46
N ALA A 92 -4.90 8.55 4.56
CA ALA A 92 -4.86 8.79 3.13
C ALA A 92 -5.48 7.65 2.30
N LEU A 93 -6.07 8.04 1.16
CA LEU A 93 -6.32 7.18 0.02
C LEU A 93 -5.43 7.68 -1.13
N ILE A 94 -4.61 6.77 -1.64
CA ILE A 94 -3.60 7.01 -2.68
C ILE A 94 -3.96 6.15 -3.89
#